data_AF-A0A4Q5GMB6-F1
#
_entry.id   AF-A0A4Q5GMB6-F1
#
_cell.length_a   1.000
_cell.length_b   1.000
_cell.length_c   1.000
_cell.angle_alpha   90.00
_cell.angle_beta   90.00
_cell.angle_gamma   90.00
#
_symmetry.space_group_name_H-M   'P 1'
#
loop_
_entity.id
_entity.type
_entity.pdbx_description
1 polymer ?
#
loop_
_entity_poly.entity_id
_entity_poly.type
_entity_poly.pdbx_seq_one_letter_code
_entity_poly.pdbx_strand_id
1 'polypeptide(L)'
;MSLRRLIIVSSFFLSFFANLFAGGNVRGWIILSDNMDRAIRTIKTAKEYNINQLQLSHEIIHDLKAIKEEKVCEQVNELIRLAHLEGIDEVLLWDHSLYSLDYYPSCFRTGPNGTINLDNPKFWEWFKDDYRRMLNRAPEADGLVLTFIETGAYAEKQYSVNMKTPEEKLAAVVNAISDVVIGERGKKLYIRTFAYSEEEYK
;
A
#
# COMPACT_ATOMS: atom_id res chain seq x y z
N MET A 1 -15.37 14.89 67.00
CA MET A 1 -14.67 15.79 66.05
C MET A 1 -13.30 15.17 65.79
N SER A 2 -13.15 14.39 64.71
CA SER A 2 -12.70 14.81 63.38
C SER A 2 -11.22 15.24 63.43
N LEU A 3 -10.25 14.58 62.79
CA LEU A 3 -10.19 14.21 61.38
C LEU A 3 -9.07 13.14 61.19
N ARG A 4 -9.41 11.90 60.82
CA ARG A 4 -8.42 10.94 60.32
C ARG A 4 -8.14 11.30 58.86
N ARG A 5 -6.91 11.69 58.54
CA ARG A 5 -6.47 11.91 57.16
C ARG A 5 -6.47 10.57 56.42
N LEU A 6 -7.46 10.40 55.55
CA LEU A 6 -7.54 9.32 54.57
C LEU A 6 -6.52 9.66 53.46
N ILE A 7 -5.41 8.93 53.40
CA ILE A 7 -4.53 8.99 52.22
C ILE A 7 -5.20 8.11 51.16
N ILE A 8 -5.88 8.75 50.22
CA ILE A 8 -6.33 8.11 48.99
C ILE A 8 -5.07 7.88 48.15
N VAL A 9 -4.55 6.65 48.17
CA VAL A 9 -3.61 6.20 47.15
C VAL A 9 -4.42 6.06 45.88
N SER A 10 -4.40 7.11 45.06
CA SER A 10 -4.92 7.05 43.70
C SER A 10 -4.06 6.05 42.95
N SER A 11 -4.61 4.87 42.69
CA SER A 11 -4.08 3.92 41.71
C SER A 11 -4.22 4.55 40.33
N PHE A 12 -3.31 5.45 39.98
CA PHE A 12 -3.03 5.78 38.60
C PHE A 12 -2.52 4.50 37.94
N PHE A 13 -3.43 3.74 37.35
CA PHE A 13 -3.10 2.85 36.24
C PHE A 13 -2.60 3.75 35.11
N LEU A 14 -1.32 4.14 35.19
CA LEU A 14 -0.55 4.37 33.98
C LEU A 14 -0.49 3.01 33.31
N SER A 15 -1.47 2.73 32.44
CA SER A 15 -1.28 1.84 31.31
C SER A 15 -0.14 2.46 30.51
N PHE A 16 1.08 2.12 30.90
CA PHE A 16 2.30 2.45 30.21
C PHE A 16 2.07 1.97 28.77
N PHE A 17 2.03 2.91 27.82
CA PHE A 17 2.03 2.63 26.40
C PHE A 17 3.36 1.94 26.06
N ALA A 18 3.46 0.65 26.39
CA ALA A 18 4.45 -0.25 25.87
C ALA A 18 3.97 -0.74 24.49
N ASN A 19 3.82 0.20 23.57
CA ASN A 19 3.90 -0.05 22.12
C ASN A 19 4.80 1.02 21.49
N LEU A 20 5.81 1.45 22.24
CA LEU A 20 6.96 2.12 21.67
C LEU A 20 7.80 1.02 21.00
N PHE A 21 7.68 0.94 19.68
CA PHE A 21 8.37 0.01 18.79
C PHE A 21 7.89 -1.44 18.90
N ALA A 22 6.89 -1.82 18.10
CA ALA A 22 6.72 -3.22 17.71
C ALA A 22 7.91 -3.64 16.83
N GLY A 23 9.07 -3.80 17.45
CA GLY A 23 10.26 -4.47 16.91
C GLY A 23 10.05 -5.98 16.86
N GLY A 24 8.94 -6.42 16.24
CA GLY A 24 8.67 -7.81 15.94
C GLY A 24 9.22 -8.16 14.57
N ASN A 25 9.84 -9.34 14.44
CA ASN A 25 10.18 -9.88 13.13
C ASN A 25 8.90 -10.00 12.28
N VAL A 26 8.92 -9.46 11.07
CA VAL A 26 7.84 -9.65 10.08
C VAL A 26 7.83 -11.11 9.67
N ARG A 27 6.66 -11.76 9.81
CA ARG A 27 6.37 -13.11 9.32
C ARG A 27 5.18 -12.97 8.39
N GLY A 28 5.49 -12.75 7.12
CA GLY A 28 4.51 -12.43 6.10
C GLY A 28 4.22 -13.61 5.18
N TRP A 29 2.97 -13.73 4.74
CA TRP A 29 2.58 -14.54 3.58
C TRP A 29 1.95 -13.66 2.50
N ILE A 30 1.99 -14.16 1.27
CA ILE A 30 1.32 -13.53 0.12
C ILE A 30 0.24 -14.50 -0.36
N ILE A 31 -1.00 -14.02 -0.47
CA ILE A 31 -2.09 -14.78 -1.07
C ILE A 31 -2.23 -14.31 -2.52
N LEU A 32 -2.02 -15.24 -3.45
CA LEU A 32 -1.95 -14.95 -4.88
C LEU A 32 -3.24 -15.30 -5.64
N SER A 33 -4.08 -16.19 -5.11
CA SER A 33 -5.26 -16.71 -5.81
C SER A 33 -6.55 -16.06 -5.32
N ASP A 34 -7.48 -15.81 -6.24
CA ASP A 34 -8.80 -15.22 -5.95
C ASP A 34 -9.81 -16.23 -5.36
N ASN A 35 -9.41 -17.49 -5.19
CA ASN A 35 -10.26 -18.51 -4.60
C ASN A 35 -10.53 -18.23 -3.11
N MET A 36 -11.72 -17.70 -2.81
CA MET A 36 -12.13 -17.30 -1.47
C MET A 36 -12.01 -18.42 -0.43
N ASP A 37 -12.42 -19.64 -0.74
CA ASP A 37 -12.34 -20.75 0.21
C ASP A 37 -10.90 -21.07 0.62
N ARG A 38 -9.96 -21.00 -0.34
CA ARG A 38 -8.52 -21.18 -0.07
C ARG A 38 -7.93 -20.01 0.69
N ALA A 39 -8.30 -18.78 0.33
CA ALA A 39 -7.84 -17.58 1.02
C ALA A 39 -8.30 -17.58 2.49
N ILE A 40 -9.57 -17.85 2.75
CA ILE A 40 -10.16 -17.95 4.11
C ILE A 40 -9.44 -19.02 4.92
N ARG A 41 -9.22 -20.22 4.37
CA ARG A 41 -8.46 -21.28 5.05
C ARG A 41 -7.03 -20.84 5.38
N THR A 42 -6.36 -20.17 4.44
CA THR A 42 -5.00 -19.66 4.64
C THR A 42 -4.95 -18.66 5.79
N ILE A 43 -5.88 -17.72 5.82
CA ILE A 43 -5.98 -16.69 6.89
C ILE A 43 -6.21 -17.35 8.25
N LYS A 44 -7.14 -18.30 8.36
CA LYS A 44 -7.44 -19.00 9.62
C LYS A 44 -6.25 -19.81 10.15
N THR A 45 -5.49 -20.43 9.26
CA THR A 45 -4.29 -21.21 9.62
C THR A 45 -3.08 -20.32 9.93
N ALA A 46 -3.08 -19.05 9.50
CA ALA A 46 -1.94 -18.15 9.64
C ALA A 46 -1.47 -17.98 11.11
N LYS A 47 -2.41 -18.01 12.06
CA LYS A 47 -2.12 -17.96 13.49
C LYS A 47 -1.26 -19.12 14.00
N GLU A 48 -1.44 -20.33 13.45
CA GLU A 48 -0.64 -21.51 13.82
C GLU A 48 0.84 -21.33 13.46
N TYR A 49 1.13 -20.51 12.46
CA TYR A 49 2.47 -20.18 11.99
C TYR A 49 2.98 -18.83 12.54
N ASN A 50 2.22 -18.21 13.45
CA ASN A 50 2.50 -16.90 14.03
C ASN A 50 2.66 -15.79 12.96
N ILE A 51 1.97 -15.91 11.82
CA ILE A 51 1.99 -14.91 10.75
C ILE A 51 1.35 -13.62 11.26
N ASN A 52 2.03 -12.49 11.05
CA ASN A 52 1.59 -11.17 11.49
C ASN A 52 1.41 -10.17 10.33
N GLN A 53 1.73 -10.59 9.11
CA GLN A 53 1.49 -9.79 7.90
C GLN A 53 0.89 -10.68 6.80
N LEU A 54 -0.09 -10.15 6.08
CA LEU A 54 -0.57 -10.70 4.82
C LEU A 54 -0.44 -9.68 3.71
N GLN A 55 -0.13 -10.17 2.51
CA GLN A 55 -0.17 -9.38 1.29
C GLN A 55 -1.19 -10.00 0.34
N LEU A 56 -2.13 -9.19 -0.13
CA LEU A 56 -3.09 -9.57 -1.16
C LEU A 56 -2.54 -9.13 -2.52
N SER A 57 -2.43 -10.06 -3.46
CA SER A 57 -1.75 -9.82 -4.74
C SER A 57 -2.33 -10.65 -5.88
N HIS A 58 -1.82 -10.41 -7.10
CA HIS A 58 -2.07 -11.20 -8.32
C HIS A 58 -3.57 -11.34 -8.65
N GLU A 59 -4.15 -12.54 -8.56
CA GLU A 59 -5.54 -12.80 -8.95
C GLU A 59 -6.52 -12.05 -8.03
N ILE A 60 -6.11 -11.69 -6.80
CA ILE A 60 -6.91 -10.86 -5.89
C ILE A 60 -6.80 -9.38 -6.28
N ILE A 61 -5.58 -8.85 -6.29
CA ILE A 61 -5.31 -7.44 -6.61
C ILE A 61 -3.86 -7.29 -7.08
N HIS A 62 -3.66 -7.30 -8.40
CA HIS A 62 -2.34 -7.09 -8.99
C HIS A 62 -1.97 -5.59 -9.01
N ASP A 63 -2.90 -4.76 -9.47
CA ASP A 63 -2.80 -3.31 -9.49
C ASP A 63 -3.80 -2.70 -8.51
N LEU A 64 -3.41 -1.65 -7.77
CA LEU A 64 -4.33 -1.03 -6.82
C LEU A 64 -5.59 -0.49 -7.50
N LYS A 65 -5.50 -0.05 -8.78
CA LYS A 65 -6.66 0.40 -9.57
C LYS A 65 -7.78 -0.63 -9.67
N ALA A 66 -7.49 -1.92 -9.53
CA ALA A 66 -8.51 -2.97 -9.57
C ALA A 66 -9.55 -2.83 -8.45
N ILE A 67 -9.21 -2.16 -7.33
CA ILE A 67 -10.15 -1.85 -6.24
C ILE A 67 -11.33 -0.95 -6.67
N LYS A 68 -11.25 -0.34 -7.87
CA LYS A 68 -12.35 0.41 -8.47
C LYS A 68 -13.47 -0.51 -8.97
N GLU A 69 -13.17 -1.78 -9.21
CA GLU A 69 -14.17 -2.80 -9.55
C GLU A 69 -14.84 -3.30 -8.26
N GLU A 70 -16.18 -3.33 -8.23
CA GLU A 70 -16.92 -3.64 -7.01
C GLU A 70 -16.61 -5.04 -6.48
N LYS A 71 -16.57 -6.05 -7.36
CA LYS A 71 -16.24 -7.43 -6.99
C LYS A 71 -14.87 -7.54 -6.32
N VAL A 72 -13.85 -6.88 -6.86
CA VAL A 72 -12.49 -6.87 -6.29
C VAL A 72 -12.50 -6.14 -4.95
N CYS A 73 -13.19 -5.00 -4.87
CA CYS A 73 -13.34 -4.22 -3.65
C CYS A 73 -13.99 -5.03 -2.51
N GLU A 74 -15.10 -5.71 -2.78
CA GLU A 74 -15.79 -6.57 -1.81
C GLU A 74 -14.88 -7.72 -1.34
N GLN A 75 -14.23 -8.41 -2.27
CA GLN A 75 -13.30 -9.49 -1.98
C GLN A 75 -12.13 -9.03 -1.10
N VAL A 76 -11.48 -7.93 -1.46
CA VAL A 76 -10.34 -7.38 -0.73
C VAL A 76 -10.76 -6.98 0.69
N ASN A 77 -11.86 -6.24 0.84
CA ASN A 77 -12.32 -5.82 2.17
C ASN A 77 -12.72 -7.00 3.06
N GLU A 78 -13.35 -8.04 2.50
CA GLU A 78 -13.71 -9.23 3.27
C GLU A 78 -12.46 -9.98 3.77
N LEU A 79 -11.42 -10.09 2.94
CA LEU A 79 -10.16 -10.73 3.33
C LEU A 79 -9.39 -9.90 4.37
N ILE A 80 -9.37 -8.57 4.24
CA ILE A 80 -8.77 -7.67 5.24
C ILE A 80 -9.47 -7.86 6.60
N ARG A 81 -10.80 -7.73 6.60
CA ARG A 81 -11.62 -7.86 7.82
C ARG A 81 -11.41 -9.23 8.49
N LEU A 82 -11.40 -10.31 7.70
CA LEU A 82 -11.15 -11.65 8.23
C LEU A 82 -9.74 -11.78 8.82
N ALA A 83 -8.71 -11.25 8.15
CA ALA A 83 -7.35 -11.30 8.65
C ALA A 83 -7.19 -10.58 9.99
N HIS A 84 -7.77 -9.39 10.15
CA HIS A 84 -7.77 -8.69 11.42
C HIS A 84 -8.54 -9.44 12.51
N LEU A 85 -9.68 -10.05 12.17
CA LEU A 85 -10.45 -10.89 13.11
C LEU A 85 -9.66 -12.12 13.60
N GLU A 86 -8.81 -12.70 12.76
CA GLU A 86 -7.92 -13.81 13.11
C GLU A 86 -6.63 -13.35 13.84
N GLY A 87 -6.49 -12.04 14.08
CA GLY A 87 -5.40 -11.44 14.84
C GLY A 87 -4.12 -11.19 14.05
N ILE A 88 -4.23 -11.03 12.73
CA ILE A 88 -3.11 -10.60 11.87
C ILE A 88 -3.04 -9.07 11.94
N ASP A 89 -1.88 -8.53 12.32
CA ASP A 89 -1.73 -7.10 12.58
C ASP A 89 -1.72 -6.24 11.30
N GLU A 90 -1.30 -6.80 10.17
CA GLU A 90 -1.00 -6.03 8.97
C GLU A 90 -1.46 -6.73 7.69
N VAL A 91 -2.31 -6.05 6.91
CA VAL A 91 -2.76 -6.51 5.59
C VAL A 91 -2.41 -5.46 4.53
N LEU A 92 -1.60 -5.86 3.56
CA LEU A 92 -1.08 -4.99 2.50
C LEU A 92 -1.69 -5.32 1.14
N LEU A 93 -1.91 -4.30 0.32
CA LEU A 93 -2.36 -4.45 -1.07
C LEU A 93 -1.22 -4.18 -2.04
N TRP A 94 -1.19 -4.90 -3.16
CA TRP A 94 -0.17 -4.70 -4.17
C TRP A 94 -0.52 -3.60 -5.17
N ASP A 95 0.53 -2.94 -5.63
CA ASP A 95 0.45 -1.94 -6.68
C ASP A 95 1.74 -1.91 -7.52
N HIS A 96 1.61 -1.95 -8.85
CA HIS A 96 2.73 -1.78 -9.77
C HIS A 96 2.99 -0.31 -10.11
N SER A 97 2.06 0.58 -9.73
CA SER A 97 2.06 2.00 -10.07
C SER A 97 2.28 2.26 -11.57
N LEU A 98 2.17 3.52 -12.01
CA LEU A 98 2.31 3.93 -13.40
C LEU A 98 1.78 2.89 -14.42
N TYR A 99 0.48 2.64 -14.39
CA TYR A 99 -0.15 1.62 -15.22
C TYR A 99 0.00 1.90 -16.72
N SER A 100 -0.67 1.11 -17.56
CA SER A 100 -0.78 1.40 -18.99
C SER A 100 -1.18 2.86 -19.25
N LEU A 101 -0.59 3.49 -20.27
CA LEU A 101 -0.78 4.93 -20.54
C LEU A 101 -2.25 5.31 -20.74
N ASP A 102 -3.07 4.42 -21.29
CA ASP A 102 -4.50 4.62 -21.52
C ASP A 102 -5.32 4.78 -20.22
N TYR A 103 -4.80 4.33 -19.08
CA TYR A 103 -5.38 4.60 -17.77
C TYR A 103 -5.36 6.10 -17.42
N TYR A 104 -4.32 6.81 -17.86
CA TYR A 104 -4.12 8.21 -17.53
C TYR A 104 -4.89 9.14 -18.49
N PRO A 105 -5.60 10.16 -17.95
CA PRO A 105 -6.28 11.14 -18.78
C PRO A 105 -5.37 11.72 -19.87
N SER A 106 -5.91 11.83 -21.08
CA SER A 106 -5.13 12.28 -22.26
C SER A 106 -4.51 13.66 -22.07
N CYS A 107 -5.11 14.53 -21.23
CA CYS A 107 -4.57 15.84 -20.90
C CYS A 107 -3.23 15.80 -20.13
N PHE A 108 -2.85 14.66 -19.55
CA PHE A 108 -1.54 14.46 -18.90
C PHE A 108 -0.52 13.78 -19.82
N ARG A 109 -0.96 13.22 -20.95
CA ARG A 109 -0.13 12.51 -21.93
C ARG A 109 0.39 13.43 -23.04
N THR A 110 0.96 14.56 -22.62
CA THR A 110 1.38 15.66 -23.52
C THR A 110 2.87 15.64 -23.84
N GLY A 111 3.62 14.67 -23.34
CA GLY A 111 5.01 14.45 -23.72
C GLY A 111 5.14 13.85 -25.13
N PRO A 112 6.36 13.82 -25.70
CA PRO A 112 6.63 13.13 -26.95
C PRO A 112 6.10 11.69 -26.94
N ASN A 113 5.57 11.23 -28.07
CA ASN A 113 4.98 9.90 -28.25
C ASN A 113 3.80 9.58 -27.29
N GLY A 114 3.15 10.59 -26.72
CA GLY A 114 2.02 10.39 -25.81
C GLY A 114 2.43 9.93 -24.41
N THR A 115 3.69 10.14 -24.03
CA THR A 115 4.19 9.92 -22.67
C THR A 115 3.52 10.87 -21.67
N ILE A 116 3.47 10.45 -20.41
CA ILE A 116 3.04 11.31 -19.31
C ILE A 116 4.03 12.47 -19.20
N ASN A 117 3.51 13.69 -19.11
CA ASN A 117 4.32 14.88 -18.83
C ASN A 117 4.42 15.08 -17.31
N LEU A 118 5.55 14.64 -16.74
CA LEU A 118 5.83 14.72 -15.31
C LEU A 118 6.10 16.16 -14.83
N ASP A 119 6.28 17.13 -15.74
CA ASP A 119 6.38 18.55 -15.36
C ASP A 119 5.01 19.21 -15.20
N ASN A 120 3.93 18.52 -15.54
CA ASN A 120 2.59 19.05 -15.37
C ASN A 120 2.16 18.90 -13.91
N PRO A 121 2.04 19.99 -13.12
CA PRO A 121 1.66 19.89 -11.71
C PRO A 121 0.27 19.26 -11.50
N LYS A 122 -0.64 19.45 -12.46
CA LYS A 122 -1.99 18.89 -12.39
C LYS A 122 -2.00 17.36 -12.52
N PHE A 123 -0.99 16.78 -13.17
CA PHE A 123 -0.83 15.33 -13.20
C PHE A 123 -0.60 14.80 -11.79
N TRP A 124 0.28 15.43 -11.01
CA TRP A 124 0.59 15.02 -9.65
C TRP A 124 -0.59 15.20 -8.69
N GLU A 125 -1.35 16.28 -8.84
CA GLU A 125 -2.62 16.47 -8.10
C GLU A 125 -3.59 15.32 -8.38
N TRP A 126 -3.85 15.05 -9.66
CA TRP A 126 -4.74 13.96 -10.07
C TRP A 126 -4.25 12.58 -9.62
N PHE A 127 -2.94 12.33 -9.73
CA PHE A 127 -2.31 11.06 -9.37
C PHE A 127 -2.45 10.78 -7.88
N LYS A 128 -2.14 11.78 -7.04
CA LYS A 128 -2.35 11.68 -5.59
C LYS A 128 -3.83 11.50 -5.24
N ASP A 129 -4.73 12.25 -5.89
CA ASP A 129 -6.17 12.09 -5.70
C ASP A 129 -6.68 10.70 -6.09
N ASP A 130 -6.05 10.07 -7.09
CA ASP A 130 -6.40 8.72 -7.50
C ASP A 130 -6.05 7.70 -6.42
N TYR A 131 -4.85 7.79 -5.81
CA TYR A 131 -4.51 6.99 -4.63
C TYR A 131 -5.46 7.25 -3.47
N ARG A 132 -5.82 8.51 -3.20
CA ARG A 132 -6.81 8.83 -2.15
C ARG A 132 -8.13 8.11 -2.39
N ARG A 133 -8.65 8.15 -3.63
CA ARG A 133 -9.90 7.47 -4.00
C ARG A 133 -9.78 5.95 -3.87
N MET A 134 -8.69 5.35 -4.34
CA MET A 134 -8.47 3.90 -4.24
C MET A 134 -8.34 3.45 -2.78
N LEU A 135 -7.58 4.16 -1.95
CA LEU A 135 -7.42 3.84 -0.53
C LEU A 135 -8.71 4.05 0.27
N ASN A 136 -9.58 4.99 -0.13
CA ASN A 136 -10.90 5.14 0.49
C ASN A 136 -11.81 3.91 0.27
N ARG A 137 -11.54 3.09 -0.74
CA ARG A 137 -12.31 1.87 -1.04
C ARG A 137 -11.89 0.67 -0.19
N ALA A 138 -10.68 0.71 0.38
CA ALA A 138 -10.15 -0.30 1.29
C ALA A 138 -9.58 0.38 2.55
N PRO A 139 -10.41 1.05 3.36
CA PRO A 139 -9.94 1.91 4.44
C PRO A 139 -9.18 1.14 5.54
N GLU A 140 -9.52 -0.13 5.74
CA GLU A 140 -8.91 -1.02 6.73
C GLU A 140 -7.57 -1.60 6.26
N ALA A 141 -7.19 -1.51 4.97
CA ALA A 141 -5.87 -1.96 4.54
C ALA A 141 -4.75 -1.19 5.27
N ASP A 142 -3.74 -1.88 5.78
CA ASP A 142 -2.69 -1.27 6.61
C ASP A 142 -1.60 -0.58 5.80
N GLY A 143 -1.54 -0.86 4.50
CA GLY A 143 -0.51 -0.31 3.63
C GLY A 143 -0.50 -0.88 2.23
N LEU A 144 0.52 -0.49 1.48
CA LEU A 144 0.77 -0.95 0.13
C LEU A 144 2.14 -1.64 0.02
N VAL A 145 2.20 -2.64 -0.85
CA VAL A 145 3.44 -3.13 -1.45
C VAL A 145 3.53 -2.52 -2.84
N LEU A 146 4.49 -1.62 -3.02
CA LEU A 146 4.77 -0.93 -4.26
C LEU A 146 5.91 -1.64 -4.99
N THR A 147 5.69 -1.95 -6.25
CA THR A 147 6.69 -2.47 -7.18
C THR A 147 6.65 -1.64 -8.46
N PHE A 148 7.73 -1.64 -9.24
CA PHE A 148 7.79 -1.00 -10.56
C PHE A 148 8.17 -1.99 -11.66
N ILE A 149 8.14 -3.28 -11.34
CA ILE A 149 8.30 -4.39 -12.30
C ILE A 149 6.98 -4.56 -13.03
N GLU A 150 6.99 -4.98 -14.30
CA GLU A 150 5.75 -5.23 -15.07
C GLU A 150 4.81 -4.02 -15.12
N THR A 151 5.32 -2.83 -14.78
CA THR A 151 4.59 -1.57 -14.87
C THR A 151 4.34 -1.22 -16.33
N GLY A 152 3.22 -0.56 -16.62
CA GLY A 152 2.87 -0.19 -17.98
C GLY A 152 3.70 0.99 -18.47
N ALA A 153 3.65 2.10 -17.73
CA ALA A 153 4.31 3.35 -18.02
C ALA A 153 5.56 3.52 -17.15
N TYR A 154 6.63 2.83 -17.48
CA TYR A 154 7.97 3.01 -16.89
C TYR A 154 8.32 4.47 -16.59
N ALA A 155 8.57 4.80 -15.32
CA ALA A 155 8.78 6.18 -14.84
C ALA A 155 9.93 6.86 -15.59
N GLU A 156 11.02 6.14 -15.82
CA GLU A 156 12.22 6.63 -16.48
C GLU A 156 11.97 7.03 -17.95
N LYS A 157 10.97 6.40 -18.59
CA LYS A 157 10.58 6.65 -19.98
C LYS A 157 9.55 7.76 -20.14
N GLN A 158 9.04 8.34 -19.05
CA GLN A 158 8.09 9.45 -19.11
C GLN A 158 8.80 10.79 -19.35
N TYR A 159 8.06 11.77 -19.88
CA TYR A 159 8.63 13.05 -20.27
C TYR A 159 8.82 13.97 -19.06
N SER A 160 10.01 14.57 -18.95
CA SER A 160 10.28 15.69 -18.06
C SER A 160 11.49 16.47 -18.57
N VAL A 161 11.40 17.80 -18.53
CA VAL A 161 12.54 18.70 -18.66
C VAL A 161 13.19 18.99 -17.32
N ASN A 162 12.49 18.83 -16.20
CA ASN A 162 13.04 19.15 -14.87
C ASN A 162 13.80 17.96 -14.27
N MET A 163 13.26 16.75 -14.39
CA MET A 163 13.86 15.50 -13.91
C MET A 163 14.73 14.92 -15.02
N LYS A 164 16.05 15.07 -14.87
CA LYS A 164 17.07 14.75 -15.87
C LYS A 164 17.45 13.27 -15.86
N THR A 165 17.31 12.59 -14.72
CA THR A 165 17.72 11.18 -14.60
C THR A 165 16.53 10.22 -14.39
N PRO A 166 16.68 8.94 -14.75
CA PRO A 166 15.72 7.88 -14.41
C PRO A 166 15.36 7.85 -12.92
N GLU A 167 16.37 8.02 -12.05
CA GLU A 167 16.22 7.96 -10.60
C GLU A 167 15.39 9.13 -10.07
N GLU A 168 15.58 10.33 -10.62
CA GLU A 168 14.77 11.50 -10.24
C GLU A 168 13.29 11.30 -10.58
N LYS A 169 12.99 10.71 -11.74
CA LYS A 169 11.60 10.41 -12.14
C LYS A 169 10.98 9.33 -11.26
N LEU A 170 11.71 8.25 -11.01
CA LEU A 170 11.24 7.18 -10.12
C LEU A 170 11.02 7.70 -8.70
N ALA A 171 11.98 8.47 -8.16
CA ALA A 171 11.87 9.09 -6.85
C ALA A 171 10.65 10.02 -6.76
N ALA A 172 10.35 10.79 -7.81
CA ALA A 172 9.16 11.65 -7.84
C ALA A 172 7.86 10.85 -7.73
N VAL A 173 7.76 9.71 -8.42
CA VAL A 173 6.59 8.82 -8.33
C VAL A 173 6.47 8.21 -6.94
N VAL A 174 7.57 7.66 -6.40
CA VAL A 174 7.61 7.08 -5.05
C VAL A 174 7.22 8.12 -4.00
N ASN A 175 7.78 9.33 -4.08
CA ASN A 175 7.47 10.42 -3.15
C ASN A 175 6.00 10.82 -3.25
N ALA A 176 5.43 10.93 -4.45
CA ALA A 176 4.02 11.27 -4.61
C ALA A 176 3.08 10.24 -3.97
N ILE A 177 3.42 8.94 -4.07
CA ILE A 177 2.68 7.85 -3.42
C ILE A 177 2.87 7.90 -1.91
N SER A 178 4.12 8.05 -1.46
CA SER A 178 4.49 8.14 -0.04
C SER A 178 3.80 9.30 0.67
N ASP A 179 3.70 10.46 0.03
CA ASP A 179 2.98 11.63 0.56
C ASP A 179 1.54 11.27 0.92
N VAL A 180 0.85 10.50 0.07
CA VAL A 180 -0.53 10.07 0.32
C VAL A 180 -0.58 8.92 1.32
N VAL A 181 0.12 7.82 1.03
CA VAL A 181 0.03 6.57 1.81
C VAL A 181 0.53 6.77 3.23
N ILE A 182 1.74 7.33 3.38
CA ILE A 182 2.35 7.56 4.70
C ILE A 182 1.89 8.91 5.25
N GLY A 183 2.13 9.98 4.49
CA GLY A 183 1.96 11.35 4.99
C GLY A 183 0.52 11.69 5.36
N GLU A 184 -0.43 11.39 4.49
CA GLU A 184 -1.84 11.73 4.69
C GLU A 184 -2.63 10.63 5.40
N ARG A 185 -2.32 9.36 5.14
CA ARG A 185 -3.13 8.22 5.62
C ARG A 185 -2.51 7.46 6.78
N GLY A 186 -1.25 7.73 7.14
CA GLY A 186 -0.56 7.01 8.22
C GLY A 186 -0.42 5.51 7.98
N LYS A 187 -0.51 5.07 6.72
CA LYS A 187 -0.40 3.67 6.30
C LYS A 187 1.05 3.32 6.00
N LYS A 188 1.35 2.02 5.97
CA LYS A 188 2.69 1.51 5.64
C LYS A 188 2.91 1.48 4.13
N LEU A 189 4.15 1.66 3.71
CA LEU A 189 4.56 1.52 2.32
C LEU A 189 5.82 0.65 2.26
N TYR A 190 5.71 -0.49 1.60
CA TYR A 190 6.82 -1.41 1.35
C TYR A 190 7.19 -1.32 -0.11
N ILE A 191 8.48 -1.12 -0.39
CA ILE A 191 8.98 -1.10 -1.77
C ILE A 191 9.61 -2.45 -2.07
N ARG A 192 9.10 -3.13 -3.09
CA ARG A 192 9.62 -4.39 -3.60
C ARG A 192 10.49 -4.09 -4.81
N THR A 193 11.80 -4.22 -4.66
CA THR A 193 12.76 -4.07 -5.76
C THR A 193 13.11 -5.46 -6.30
N PHE A 194 12.71 -5.77 -7.54
CA PHE A 194 13.43 -6.73 -8.37
C PHE A 194 14.00 -5.91 -9.51
N ALA A 195 15.31 -5.92 -9.65
CA ALA A 195 15.93 -5.52 -10.89
C ALA A 195 15.90 -6.75 -11.79
N TYR A 196 15.19 -6.67 -12.92
CA TYR A 196 15.61 -7.46 -14.07
C TYR A 196 16.57 -6.57 -14.85
N SER A 197 17.82 -6.96 -14.89
CA SER A 197 18.77 -6.43 -15.87
C SER A 197 18.37 -6.92 -17.27
N GLU A 198 18.70 -6.16 -18.34
CA GLU A 198 18.58 -6.68 -19.71
C GLU A 198 19.37 -7.99 -19.92
N GLU A 199 20.37 -8.26 -19.09
CA GLU A 199 21.16 -9.49 -19.09
C GLU A 199 20.40 -10.69 -18.53
N GLU A 200 19.43 -10.50 -17.64
CA GLU A 200 18.58 -11.58 -17.10
C GLU A 200 17.44 -11.99 -18.05
N TYR A 201 17.21 -11.22 -19.13
CA TYR A 201 16.27 -11.55 -20.20
C TYR A 201 16.92 -12.19 -21.44
N LYS A 202 18.25 -12.37 -21.47
CA LYS A 202 18.99 -13.05 -22.54
C LYS A 202 19.21 -14.52 -22.22
#